data_AF-A0A5C3KJS8-F1
#
_entry.id   AF-A0A5C3KJS8-F1
#
_cell.length_a   1.000
_cell.length_b   1.000
_cell.length_c   1.000
_cell.angle_alpha   90.00
_cell.angle_beta   90.00
_cell.angle_gamma   90.00
#
_symmetry.space_group_name_H-M   'P 1'
#
loop_
_entity.id
_entity.type
_entity.pdbx_description
1 polymer ?
#
loop_
_entity_poly.entity_id
_entity_poly.type
_entity_poly.pdbx_seq_one_letter_code
_entity_poly.pdbx_strand_id
1 'polypeptide(L)'
;MVAKAKSNSSKRRKHQTNLDDLIDQAAEAYKLELKKPPKGQRGARAVAKDFEKIYFENTGNQVKIHHTTLAARAAGQRSRTTIAQSQEWLLPEETTLIIDHIIQCANQGFPLSHRRLKENVNQILRARLDDDFADGGVGKRWTQRFVERHLDKL
;
A
#
# COMPACT_ATOMS: atom_id res chain seq x y z
N MET A 1 7.68 20.98 -17.37
CA MET A 1 7.65 19.63 -16.78
C MET A 1 6.99 18.68 -17.76
N VAL A 2 7.72 17.71 -18.29
CA VAL A 2 7.14 16.69 -19.18
C VAL A 2 6.47 15.62 -18.32
N ALA A 3 5.17 15.41 -18.48
CA ALA A 3 4.45 14.34 -17.79
C ALA A 3 4.97 12.97 -18.26
N LYS A 4 5.87 12.36 -17.49
CA LYS A 4 6.40 11.03 -17.79
C LYS A 4 5.34 9.98 -17.45
N ALA A 5 5.09 9.05 -18.37
CA ALA A 5 4.12 7.98 -18.15
C ALA A 5 4.49 7.16 -16.90
N LYS A 6 3.51 6.90 -16.03
CA LYS A 6 3.72 6.07 -14.83
C LYS A 6 4.13 4.65 -15.20
N SER A 7 5.04 4.07 -14.43
CA SER A 7 5.37 2.64 -14.51
C SER A 7 4.13 1.78 -14.27
N ASN A 8 4.11 0.59 -14.87
CA ASN A 8 3.04 -0.40 -14.66
C ASN A 8 2.90 -0.80 -13.18
N SER A 9 4.00 -0.83 -12.42
CA SER A 9 3.97 -1.10 -10.97
C SER A 9 3.24 0.01 -10.21
N SER A 10 3.53 1.28 -10.52
CA SER A 10 2.85 2.44 -9.92
C SER A 10 1.37 2.50 -10.28
N LYS A 11 1.01 2.21 -11.54
CA LYS A 11 -0.39 2.10 -11.97
C LYS A 11 -1.14 1.02 -11.20
N ARG A 12 -0.53 -0.17 -11.06
CA ARG A 12 -1.12 -1.30 -10.32
C ARG A 12 -1.31 -0.98 -8.84
N ARG A 13 -0.35 -0.30 -8.20
CA ARG A 13 -0.49 0.14 -6.80
C ARG A 13 -1.65 1.11 -6.64
N LYS A 14 -1.74 2.14 -7.48
CA LYS A 14 -2.84 3.12 -7.44
C LYS A 14 -4.20 2.42 -7.61
N HIS A 15 -4.31 1.50 -8.56
CA HIS A 15 -5.51 0.70 -8.73
C HIS A 15 -5.84 -0.13 -7.47
N GLN A 16 -4.84 -0.79 -6.87
CA GLN A 16 -5.05 -1.57 -5.65
C GLN A 16 -5.48 -0.71 -4.47
N THR A 17 -4.88 0.48 -4.27
CA THR A 17 -5.28 1.43 -3.22
C THR A 17 -6.73 1.86 -3.40
N ASN A 18 -7.11 2.29 -4.61
CA ASN A 18 -8.49 2.67 -4.89
C ASN A 18 -9.49 1.53 -4.62
N LEU A 19 -9.09 0.29 -4.94
CA LEU A 19 -9.91 -0.89 -4.71
C LEU A 19 -10.01 -1.24 -3.21
N ASP A 20 -8.91 -1.11 -2.46
CA ASP A 20 -8.90 -1.30 -1.01
C ASP A 20 -9.81 -0.27 -0.32
N ASP A 21 -9.72 1.00 -0.71
CA ASP A 21 -10.58 2.08 -0.19
C ASP A 21 -12.07 1.82 -0.48
N LEU A 22 -12.40 1.37 -1.70
CA LEU A 22 -13.75 0.98 -2.07
C LEU A 22 -14.28 -0.17 -1.21
N ILE A 23 -13.45 -1.20 -0.96
CA ILE A 23 -13.82 -2.34 -0.12
C ILE A 23 -14.03 -1.90 1.33
N ASP A 24 -13.20 -0.99 1.85
CA ASP A 24 -13.34 -0.49 3.21
C ASP A 24 -14.64 0.31 3.38
N GLN A 25 -14.98 1.18 2.44
CA GLN A 25 -16.28 1.88 2.43
C GLN A 25 -17.47 0.92 2.35
N ALA A 26 -17.39 -0.08 1.47
CA ALA A 26 -18.43 -1.08 1.34
C ALA A 26 -18.58 -1.91 2.63
N ALA A 27 -17.47 -2.21 3.31
CA ALA A 27 -17.47 -2.96 4.56
C ALA A 27 -18.11 -2.17 5.70
N GLU A 28 -17.87 -0.85 5.76
CA GLU A 28 -18.56 0.05 6.70
C GLU A 28 -20.06 0.11 6.45
N ALA A 29 -20.48 0.23 5.19
CA ALA A 29 -21.90 0.16 4.83
C ALA A 29 -22.52 -1.18 5.25
N TYR A 30 -21.82 -2.30 5.05
CA TYR A 30 -22.28 -3.62 5.50
C TYR A 30 -22.34 -3.74 7.03
N LYS A 31 -21.40 -3.14 7.78
CA LYS A 31 -21.47 -3.06 9.24
C LYS A 31 -22.72 -2.32 9.72
N LEU A 32 -23.14 -1.27 9.02
CA LEU A 32 -24.38 -0.54 9.33
C LEU A 32 -25.62 -1.40 9.03
N GLU A 33 -25.61 -2.16 7.94
CA GLU A 33 -26.67 -3.13 7.63
C GLU A 33 -26.79 -4.21 8.70
N LEU A 34 -25.67 -4.72 9.24
CA LEU A 34 -25.66 -5.72 10.32
C LEU A 34 -26.34 -5.26 11.61
N LYS A 35 -26.48 -3.95 11.84
CA LYS A 35 -27.19 -3.40 13.00
C LYS A 35 -28.71 -3.34 12.81
N LYS A 36 -29.20 -3.52 11.58
CA LYS A 36 -30.63 -3.48 11.27
C LYS A 36 -31.32 -4.77 11.69
N PRO A 37 -32.64 -4.73 11.96
CA PRO A 37 -33.40 -5.95 12.20
C PRO A 37 -33.32 -6.89 10.97
N PRO A 38 -33.32 -8.21 11.18
CA PRO A 38 -33.08 -9.21 10.13
C PRO A 38 -34.10 -9.14 8.98
N LYS A 39 -35.32 -8.65 9.25
CA LYS A 39 -36.41 -8.56 8.27
C LYS A 39 -36.24 -7.47 7.19
N GLY A 40 -35.12 -6.75 7.17
CA GLY A 40 -34.78 -5.76 6.14
C GLY A 40 -33.28 -5.62 5.88
N GLN A 41 -32.47 -6.53 6.42
CA GLN A 41 -31.02 -6.47 6.33
C GLN A 41 -30.55 -6.88 4.94
N ARG A 42 -29.69 -6.05 4.32
CA ARG A 42 -29.01 -6.43 3.09
C ARG A 42 -27.81 -7.33 3.39
N GLY A 43 -27.74 -8.47 2.70
CA GLY A 43 -26.60 -9.36 2.76
C GLY A 43 -25.36 -8.79 2.05
N ALA A 44 -24.17 -9.29 2.41
CA ALA A 44 -22.89 -8.82 1.85
C ALA A 44 -22.84 -8.83 0.31
N ARG A 45 -23.52 -9.76 -0.36
CA ARG A 45 -23.59 -9.82 -1.83
C ARG A 45 -24.36 -8.65 -2.45
N ALA A 46 -25.43 -8.19 -1.79
CA ALA A 46 -26.22 -7.07 -2.28
C ALA A 46 -25.42 -5.77 -2.15
N VAL A 47 -24.82 -5.55 -0.98
CA VAL A 47 -23.94 -4.39 -0.73
C VAL A 47 -22.76 -4.40 -1.71
N ALA A 48 -22.10 -5.54 -1.94
CA ALA A 48 -21.02 -5.62 -2.92
C ALA A 48 -21.47 -5.17 -4.32
N LYS A 49 -22.61 -5.66 -4.82
CA LYS A 49 -23.14 -5.27 -6.14
C LYS A 49 -23.49 -3.78 -6.21
N ASP A 50 -24.07 -3.21 -5.15
CA ASP A 50 -24.40 -1.78 -5.10
C ASP A 50 -23.11 -0.94 -5.27
N PHE A 51 -22.04 -1.30 -4.56
CA PHE A 51 -20.74 -0.61 -4.66
C PHE A 51 -20.02 -0.86 -5.98
N GLU A 52 -20.11 -2.06 -6.57
CA GLU A 52 -19.60 -2.33 -7.92
C GLU A 52 -20.29 -1.41 -8.96
N LYS A 53 -21.61 -1.23 -8.83
CA LYS A 53 -22.39 -0.35 -9.70
C LYS A 53 -22.02 1.12 -9.52
N ILE A 54 -21.96 1.60 -8.27
CA ILE A 54 -21.56 2.99 -7.96
C ILE A 54 -20.15 3.28 -8.49
N TYR A 55 -19.22 2.35 -8.32
CA TYR A 55 -17.85 2.52 -8.81
C TYR A 55 -17.79 2.57 -10.34
N PHE A 56 -18.59 1.74 -11.01
CA PHE A 56 -18.72 1.75 -12.47
C PHE A 56 -19.33 3.06 -12.98
N GLU A 57 -20.39 3.57 -12.34
CA GLU A 57 -21.01 4.85 -12.70
C GLU A 57 -20.04 6.03 -12.54
N ASN A 58 -19.22 6.01 -11.49
CA ASN A 58 -18.27 7.10 -11.21
C ASN A 58 -16.99 7.05 -12.05
N THR A 59 -16.47 5.85 -12.34
CA THR A 59 -15.13 5.68 -12.94
C THR A 59 -15.18 5.12 -14.36
N GLY A 60 -16.30 4.53 -14.78
CA GLY A 60 -16.42 3.76 -16.03
C GLY A 60 -15.72 2.41 -16.01
N ASN A 61 -15.07 2.05 -14.91
CA ASN A 61 -14.29 0.82 -14.77
C ASN A 61 -15.07 -0.22 -13.97
N GLN A 62 -15.13 -1.46 -14.48
CA GLN A 62 -15.75 -2.56 -13.75
C GLN A 62 -14.77 -3.17 -12.74
N VAL A 63 -15.24 -3.33 -11.51
CA VAL A 63 -14.52 -4.02 -10.43
C VAL A 63 -15.43 -5.10 -9.88
N LYS A 64 -14.83 -6.21 -9.45
CA LYS A 64 -15.53 -7.31 -8.79
C LYS A 64 -15.13 -7.37 -7.32
N ILE A 65 -16.08 -7.22 -6.42
CA ILE A 65 -15.92 -7.31 -4.97
C ILE A 65 -16.48 -8.65 -4.50
N HIS A 66 -15.62 -9.52 -3.98
CA HIS A 66 -16.09 -10.79 -3.45
C HIS A 66 -16.77 -10.61 -2.09
N HIS A 67 -18.00 -11.10 -1.95
CA HIS A 67 -18.79 -10.98 -0.72
C HIS A 67 -18.11 -11.52 0.54
N THR A 68 -17.27 -12.56 0.43
CA THR A 68 -16.51 -13.06 1.59
C THR A 68 -15.41 -12.09 2.01
N THR A 69 -14.75 -11.41 1.05
CA THR A 69 -13.76 -10.37 1.34
C THR A 69 -14.42 -9.19 2.06
N LEU A 70 -15.63 -8.81 1.61
CA LEU A 70 -16.43 -7.77 2.26
C LEU A 70 -16.78 -8.14 3.71
N ALA A 71 -17.29 -9.37 3.92
CA ALA A 71 -17.64 -9.86 5.26
C ALA A 71 -16.42 -9.96 6.17
N ALA A 72 -15.28 -10.46 5.65
CA ALA A 72 -14.03 -10.53 6.39
C ALA A 72 -13.52 -9.14 6.78
N ARG A 73 -13.60 -8.17 5.85
CA ARG A 73 -13.25 -6.77 6.12
C ARG A 73 -14.17 -6.15 7.18
N ALA A 74 -15.46 -6.43 7.10
CA ALA A 74 -16.43 -5.99 8.10
C ALA A 74 -16.16 -6.60 9.48
N ALA A 75 -15.65 -7.84 9.54
CA ALA A 75 -15.20 -8.49 10.78
C ALA A 75 -13.84 -7.96 11.30
N GLY A 76 -13.19 -7.04 10.59
CA GLY A 76 -11.94 -6.39 11.02
C GLY A 76 -10.66 -6.94 10.39
N GLN A 77 -10.76 -7.82 9.39
CA GLN A 77 -9.58 -8.24 8.62
C GLN A 77 -8.97 -7.04 7.89
N ARG A 78 -7.65 -6.93 7.89
CA ARG A 78 -6.91 -5.84 7.23
C ARG A 78 -6.69 -6.18 5.75
N SER A 79 -6.52 -5.15 4.91
CA SER A 79 -6.10 -5.35 3.52
C SER A 79 -4.73 -6.03 3.46
N ARG A 80 -4.47 -6.74 2.36
CA ARG A 80 -3.12 -7.26 2.08
C ARG A 80 -2.08 -6.14 2.02
N THR A 81 -2.48 -4.96 1.54
CA THR A 81 -1.62 -3.78 1.46
C THR A 81 -1.22 -3.29 2.85
N THR A 82 -2.17 -3.22 3.78
CA THR A 82 -1.96 -2.80 5.18
C THR A 82 -1.12 -3.83 5.93
N ILE A 83 -1.36 -5.12 5.72
CA ILE A 83 -0.53 -6.20 6.29
C ILE A 83 0.91 -6.09 5.77
N ALA A 84 1.07 -5.93 4.46
CA ALA A 84 2.39 -5.75 3.86
C ALA A 84 3.10 -4.51 4.42
N GLN A 85 2.38 -3.39 4.61
CA GLN A 85 2.91 -2.18 5.25
C GLN A 85 3.41 -2.44 6.68
N SER A 86 2.66 -3.22 7.47
CA SER A 86 3.09 -3.58 8.83
C SER A 86 4.31 -4.50 8.87
N GLN A 87 4.62 -5.18 7.77
CA GLN A 87 5.78 -6.07 7.62
C GLN A 87 6.96 -5.39 6.91
N GLU A 88 6.90 -4.09 6.67
CA GLU A 88 8.02 -3.36 6.07
C GLU A 88 9.18 -3.25 7.05
N TRP A 89 10.39 -3.38 6.50
CA TRP A 89 11.62 -3.25 7.28
C TRP A 89 11.75 -1.87 7.94
N LEU A 90 11.42 -0.82 7.18
CA LEU A 90 11.56 0.57 7.62
C LEU A 90 10.26 1.09 8.22
N LEU A 91 10.40 1.84 9.31
CA LEU A 91 9.33 2.67 9.83
C LEU A 91 9.04 3.83 8.85
N PRO A 92 7.84 4.44 8.89
CA PRO A 92 7.51 5.60 8.06
C PRO A 92 8.48 6.78 8.28
N GLU A 93 8.93 6.97 9.52
CA GLU A 93 9.90 8.01 9.89
C GLU A 93 11.27 7.75 9.26
N GLU A 94 11.79 6.52 9.41
CA GLU A 94 13.06 6.10 8.79
C GLU A 94 13.01 6.22 7.27
N THR A 95 11.88 5.82 6.67
CA THR A 95 11.66 5.93 5.22
C THR A 95 11.75 7.38 4.76
N THR A 96 11.20 8.33 5.53
CA THR A 96 11.25 9.76 5.20
C THR A 96 12.67 10.28 5.28
N LEU A 97 13.40 9.97 6.36
CA LEU A 97 14.81 10.34 6.53
C LEU A 97 15.69 9.82 5.38
N ILE A 98 15.47 8.57 4.94
CA ILE A 98 16.23 7.99 3.83
C ILE A 98 15.92 8.70 2.52
N ILE A 99 14.66 9.03 2.25
CA ILE A 99 14.27 9.78 1.04
C ILE A 99 14.94 11.15 1.04
N ASP A 100 14.86 11.88 2.16
CA ASP A 100 15.46 13.22 2.28
C ASP A 100 16.98 13.15 2.09
N HIS A 101 17.64 12.15 2.66
CA HIS A 101 19.06 11.92 2.47
C HIS A 101 19.41 11.64 0.99
N ILE A 102 18.63 10.80 0.29
CA ILE A 102 18.84 10.53 -1.14
C ILE A 102 18.72 11.84 -1.96
N ILE A 103 17.68 12.65 -1.69
CA ILE A 103 17.44 13.93 -2.37
C ILE A 103 18.59 14.90 -2.09
N GLN A 104 19.05 15.00 -0.84
CA GLN A 104 20.17 15.86 -0.47
C GLN A 104 21.44 15.48 -1.21
N CYS A 105 21.79 14.19 -1.23
CA CYS A 105 22.96 13.69 -1.97
C CYS A 105 22.84 13.97 -3.47
N ALA A 106 21.66 13.79 -4.06
CA ALA A 106 21.42 14.11 -5.47
C ALA A 106 21.57 15.61 -5.76
N ASN A 107 21.03 16.49 -4.89
CA ASN A 107 21.15 17.93 -5.02
C ASN A 107 22.59 18.44 -4.91
N GLN A 108 23.44 17.71 -4.17
CA GLN A 108 24.88 17.99 -4.08
C GLN A 108 25.68 17.45 -5.29
N GLY A 109 25.02 16.82 -6.26
CA GLY A 109 25.67 16.24 -7.45
C GLY A 109 26.20 14.82 -7.25
N PHE A 110 25.89 14.17 -6.12
CA PHE A 110 26.37 12.82 -5.78
C PHE A 110 25.21 11.86 -5.51
N PRO A 111 24.42 11.48 -6.53
CA PRO A 111 23.29 10.56 -6.33
C PRO A 111 23.77 9.21 -5.77
N LEU A 112 23.05 8.70 -4.77
CA LEU A 112 23.40 7.43 -4.14
C LEU A 112 23.20 6.25 -5.10
N SER A 113 24.22 5.40 -5.19
CA SER A 113 24.07 4.12 -5.89
C SER A 113 23.21 3.14 -5.09
N HIS A 114 22.59 2.16 -5.77
CA HIS A 114 21.84 1.09 -5.10
C HIS A 114 22.66 0.37 -4.02
N ARG A 115 23.98 0.24 -4.20
CA ARG A 115 24.85 -0.36 -3.19
C ARG A 115 24.94 0.52 -1.94
N ARG A 116 25.20 1.82 -2.09
CA ARG A 116 25.33 2.77 -0.97
C ARG A 116 24.02 2.93 -0.22
N LEU A 117 22.90 3.01 -0.93
CA LEU A 117 21.58 3.01 -0.33
C LEU A 117 21.34 1.75 0.53
N LYS A 118 21.72 0.57 0.03
CA LYS A 118 21.60 -0.67 0.79
C LYS A 118 22.46 -0.65 2.06
N GLU A 119 23.71 -0.18 1.95
CA GLU A 119 24.64 -0.09 3.08
C GLU A 119 24.07 0.82 4.19
N ASN A 120 23.61 2.03 3.83
CA ASN A 120 23.02 2.98 4.78
C ASN A 120 21.77 2.41 5.47
N VAL A 121 20.86 1.80 4.69
CA VAL A 121 19.63 1.20 5.24
C VAL A 121 19.95 0.03 6.17
N ASN A 122 20.89 -0.84 5.79
CA ASN A 122 21.31 -1.95 6.63
C ASN A 122 21.93 -1.45 7.95
N GLN A 123 22.68 -0.35 7.94
CA GLN A 123 23.24 0.24 9.17
C GLN A 123 22.13 0.72 10.12
N ILE A 124 21.14 1.45 9.59
CA ILE A 124 19.98 1.91 10.38
C ILE A 124 19.24 0.71 10.98
N LEU A 125 18.95 -0.31 10.17
CA LEU A 125 18.21 -1.48 10.64
C LEU A 125 19.02 -2.31 11.65
N ARG A 126 20.32 -2.47 11.47
CA ARG A 126 21.18 -3.13 12.48
C ARG A 126 21.21 -2.35 13.78
N ALA A 127 21.29 -1.03 13.74
CA ALA A 127 21.27 -0.22 14.95
C ALA A 127 19.94 -0.31 15.72
N ARG A 128 18.81 -0.54 15.01
CA ARG A 128 17.48 -0.63 15.64
C ARG A 128 17.08 -2.04 16.04
N LEU A 129 17.37 -3.03 15.21
CA LEU A 129 16.89 -4.42 15.37
C LEU A 129 17.98 -5.36 15.92
N ASP A 130 19.24 -4.94 15.89
CA ASP A 130 20.40 -5.71 16.38
C ASP A 130 20.38 -7.16 15.86
N ASP A 131 20.33 -8.15 16.76
CA ASP A 131 20.31 -9.58 16.46
C ASP A 131 19.05 -10.06 15.70
N ASP A 132 17.95 -9.31 15.73
CA ASP A 132 16.72 -9.67 14.99
C ASP A 132 16.83 -9.36 13.48
N PHE A 133 17.90 -8.67 13.05
CA PHE A 133 18.12 -8.34 11.65
C PHE A 133 18.92 -9.41 10.92
N ALA A 134 18.37 -9.92 9.82
CA ALA A 134 19.02 -10.94 9.02
C ALA A 134 20.41 -10.49 8.51
N ASP A 135 21.41 -11.37 8.63
CA ASP A 135 22.80 -11.14 8.19
C ASP A 135 22.91 -10.70 6.72
N GLY A 136 22.00 -11.20 5.86
CA GLY A 136 21.92 -10.84 4.44
C GLY A 136 21.41 -9.42 4.15
N GLY A 137 20.92 -8.72 5.19
CA GLY A 137 20.28 -7.41 5.13
C GLY A 137 18.94 -7.40 4.39
N VAL A 138 18.53 -6.23 3.92
CA VAL A 138 17.22 -6.03 3.25
C VAL A 138 17.00 -6.81 1.93
N GLY A 139 18.02 -7.52 1.43
CA GLY A 139 17.97 -8.32 0.21
C GLY A 139 18.32 -7.57 -1.09
N LYS A 140 18.54 -8.31 -2.18
CA LYS A 140 19.10 -7.77 -3.44
C LYS A 140 18.16 -6.85 -4.22
N ARG A 141 16.86 -7.13 -4.22
CA ARG A 141 15.84 -6.36 -4.98
C ARG A 141 15.20 -5.23 -4.18
N TRP A 142 15.57 -5.08 -2.92
CA TRP A 142 14.91 -4.12 -2.02
C TRP A 142 15.12 -2.68 -2.46
N THR A 143 16.35 -2.29 -2.82
CA THR A 143 16.65 -0.91 -3.22
C THR A 143 15.96 -0.52 -4.51
N GLN A 144 15.85 -1.43 -5.48
CA GLN A 144 15.04 -1.21 -6.68
C GLN A 144 13.56 -0.99 -6.32
N ARG A 145 12.99 -1.87 -5.49
CA ARG A 145 11.58 -1.76 -5.06
C ARG A 145 11.32 -0.49 -4.26
N PHE A 146 12.28 -0.07 -3.45
CA PHE A 146 12.24 1.16 -2.65
C PHE A 146 12.19 2.39 -3.57
N VAL A 147 13.13 2.50 -4.51
CA VAL A 147 13.16 3.61 -5.49
C VAL A 147 11.88 3.62 -6.32
N GLU A 148 11.44 2.47 -6.85
CA GLU A 148 10.18 2.37 -7.61
C GLU A 148 8.94 2.75 -6.78
N ARG A 149 8.98 2.57 -5.46
CA ARG A 149 7.89 2.94 -4.55
C ARG A 149 7.86 4.44 -4.26
N HIS A 150 9.04 5.05 -4.15
CA HIS A 150 9.18 6.44 -3.78
C HIS A 150 9.55 7.34 -4.96
N LEU A 151 9.40 6.85 -6.19
CA LEU A 151 9.73 7.57 -7.42
C LEU A 151 8.93 8.86 -7.61
N ASP A 152 7.73 8.96 -7.03
CA ASP A 152 6.96 10.21 -7.06
C ASP A 152 7.57 11.29 -6.14
N LYS A 153 8.52 10.92 -5.26
CA LYS A 153 9.23 11.80 -4.32
C LYS A 153 10.72 11.97 -4.64
N LEU A 154 11.28 11.16 -5.56
CA LEU A 154 12.69 11.15 -5.98
C LEU A 154 12.82 11.74 -7.39
#